data_AF-A0AAJ2NVI6-F1
#
_entry.id   AF-A0AAJ2NVI6-F1
#
_cell.length_a   1.000
_cell.length_b   1.000
_cell.length_c   1.000
_cell.angle_alpha   90.00
_cell.angle_beta   90.00
_cell.angle_gamma   90.00
#
_symmetry.space_group_name_H-M   'P 1'
#
loop_
_entity.id
_entity.type
_entity.pdbx_description
1 polymer ?
#
loop_
_entity_poly.entity_id
_entity_poly.type
_entity_poly.pdbx_seq_one_letter_code
_entity_poly.pdbx_strand_id
1 'polypeptide(L)'
;MDTVEPGLFDLPEPAPEPTPQPSPARPRPGRNRETWACTVSAEVAIVDTAAVTAALAQYLEDTVVVDAFSGAVIEDPASEEAGPDPTLPPLPQLSWLIWPTGGVEELLEEGAFRVLDVESAVTTETYDRGTITWTVTVKLTDVQLLRRVATRAHPADADLIANSLSVAWQRAADSFAPLRTIPGISWRPESVEVEHVPARKR
;
A
#
# COMPACT_ATOMS: atom_id res chain seq x y z
N MET A 1 56.36 -34.57 -3.26
CA MET A 1 55.09 -35.16 -3.72
C MET A 1 54.38 -35.57 -2.46
N ASP A 2 53.65 -34.63 -1.88
CA ASP A 2 52.94 -34.83 -0.62
C ASP A 2 51.49 -35.13 -0.94
N THR A 3 51.14 -36.40 -0.73
CA THR A 3 49.81 -36.96 -0.90
C THR A 3 48.97 -36.53 0.30
N VAL A 4 48.10 -35.54 0.13
CA VAL A 4 47.11 -35.15 1.14
C VAL A 4 45.94 -36.12 1.04
N GLU A 5 45.80 -37.02 2.02
CA GLU A 5 44.60 -37.84 2.20
C GLU A 5 43.39 -36.94 2.52
N PRO A 6 42.22 -37.13 1.88
CA PRO A 6 41.01 -36.40 2.25
C PRO A 6 40.41 -36.99 3.53
N GLY A 7 40.23 -36.15 4.55
CA GLY A 7 39.58 -36.50 5.80
C GLY A 7 38.09 -36.86 5.60
N LEU A 8 37.69 -38.00 6.16
CA LEU A 8 36.39 -38.67 6.04
C LEU A 8 35.21 -37.94 6.73
N PHE A 9 35.26 -36.61 6.90
CA PHE A 9 34.26 -35.84 7.66
C PHE A 9 33.94 -34.44 7.10
N ASP A 10 34.05 -34.21 5.78
CA ASP A 10 33.40 -33.04 5.19
C ASP A 10 31.91 -33.35 4.95
N LEU A 11 31.10 -33.05 5.97
CA LEU A 11 29.64 -32.96 5.83
C LEU A 11 29.33 -31.69 5.02
N PRO A 12 28.46 -31.74 4.00
CA PRO A 12 28.05 -30.54 3.29
C PRO A 12 27.40 -29.57 4.27
N GLU A 13 27.78 -28.29 4.18
CA GLU A 13 27.13 -27.19 4.89
C GLU A 13 25.61 -27.32 4.73
N PRO A 14 24.82 -27.33 5.83
CA PRO A 14 23.38 -27.37 5.72
C PRO A 14 22.93 -26.13 4.96
N ALA A 15 22.16 -26.34 3.89
CA ALA A 15 21.49 -25.27 3.16
C ALA A 15 20.77 -24.35 4.17
N PRO A 16 20.79 -23.02 3.96
CA PRO A 16 20.15 -22.09 4.87
C PRO A 16 18.72 -22.53 5.12
N GLU A 17 18.36 -22.69 6.41
CA GLU A 17 17.00 -23.05 6.79
C GLU A 17 16.02 -22.10 6.09
N PRO A 18 15.01 -22.62 5.38
CA PRO A 18 14.00 -21.76 4.77
C PRO A 18 13.36 -20.95 5.89
N THR A 19 13.45 -19.62 5.76
CA THR A 19 12.80 -18.68 6.67
C THR A 19 11.34 -19.13 6.85
N PRO A 20 10.83 -19.30 8.08
CA PRO A 20 9.49 -19.79 8.29
C PRO A 20 8.50 -18.86 7.60
N GLN A 21 7.80 -19.39 6.59
CA GLN A 21 6.72 -18.65 5.94
C GLN A 21 5.68 -18.29 7.01
N PRO A 22 5.26 -17.02 7.10
CA PRO A 22 4.22 -16.62 8.04
C PRO A 22 2.97 -17.44 7.74
N SER A 23 2.49 -18.18 8.75
CA SER A 23 1.22 -18.88 8.67
C SER A 23 0.12 -17.88 8.33
N PRO A 24 -0.84 -18.21 7.45
CA PRO A 24 -1.94 -17.31 7.15
C PRO A 24 -2.64 -16.93 8.45
N ALA A 25 -2.67 -15.63 8.75
CA ALA A 25 -3.26 -15.13 9.97
C ALA A 25 -4.71 -15.60 10.05
N ARG A 26 -5.11 -16.16 11.20
CA ARG A 26 -6.51 -16.58 11.39
C ARG A 26 -7.46 -15.41 11.12
N PRO A 27 -8.63 -15.65 10.50
CA PRO A 27 -9.65 -14.63 10.30
C PRO A 27 -9.96 -13.95 11.63
N ARG A 28 -9.87 -12.62 11.63
CA ARG A 28 -10.11 -11.80 12.81
C ARG A 28 -11.27 -10.84 12.52
N PRO A 29 -12.27 -10.76 13.41
CA PRO A 29 -13.47 -9.97 13.16
C PRO A 29 -13.24 -8.46 13.20
N GLY A 30 -12.10 -8.00 13.76
CA GLY A 30 -11.81 -6.59 14.04
C GLY A 30 -12.69 -6.01 15.15
N ARG A 31 -12.16 -5.04 15.89
CA ARG A 31 -12.90 -4.30 16.92
C ARG A 31 -12.66 -2.80 16.81
N ASN A 32 -13.65 -2.00 17.18
CA ASN A 32 -13.48 -0.55 17.26
C ASN A 32 -12.27 -0.23 18.15
N ARG A 33 -11.56 0.84 17.76
CA ARG A 33 -10.30 1.34 18.34
C ARG A 33 -9.05 0.52 18.05
N GLU A 34 -9.16 -0.63 17.38
CA GLU A 34 -7.98 -1.33 16.85
C GLU A 34 -7.39 -0.58 15.66
N THR A 35 -6.08 -0.74 15.47
CA THR A 35 -5.35 -0.22 14.31
C THR A 35 -5.13 -1.36 13.32
N TRP A 36 -5.36 -1.07 12.05
CA TRP A 36 -5.25 -2.02 10.96
C TRP A 36 -4.57 -1.35 9.77
N ALA A 37 -3.74 -2.11 9.07
CA ALA A 37 -3.08 -1.68 7.84
C ALA A 37 -3.64 -2.48 6.66
N CYS A 38 -3.84 -1.81 5.54
CA CYS A 38 -4.14 -2.41 4.26
C CYS A 38 -3.00 -2.09 3.29
N THR A 39 -2.21 -3.11 2.95
CA THR A 39 -1.09 -3.01 2.01
C THR A 39 -1.54 -3.59 0.67
N VAL A 40 -1.42 -2.80 -0.38
CA VAL A 40 -1.82 -3.16 -1.74
C VAL A 40 -0.61 -3.12 -2.64
N SER A 41 -0.42 -4.16 -3.44
CA SER A 41 0.65 -4.22 -4.46
C SER A 41 0.07 -4.48 -5.83
N ALA A 42 0.65 -3.83 -6.84
CA ALA A 42 0.32 -4.03 -8.24
C ALA A 42 1.56 -3.92 -9.12
N GLU A 43 1.62 -4.78 -10.14
CA GLU A 43 2.55 -4.60 -11.24
C GLU A 43 2.08 -3.42 -12.10
N VAL A 44 3.00 -2.52 -12.44
CA VAL A 44 2.74 -1.36 -13.29
C VAL A 44 3.70 -1.33 -14.47
N ALA A 45 3.19 -0.90 -15.62
CA ALA A 45 3.97 -0.63 -16.81
C ALA A 45 3.56 0.73 -17.41
N ILE A 46 4.53 1.57 -17.73
CA ILE A 46 4.29 2.83 -18.42
C ILE A 46 4.04 2.54 -19.90
N VAL A 47 2.85 2.91 -20.36
CA VAL A 47 2.41 2.79 -21.76
C VAL A 47 2.56 4.12 -22.50
N ASP A 48 2.39 5.24 -21.79
CA ASP A 48 2.56 6.59 -22.32
C ASP A 48 3.35 7.45 -21.31
N THR A 49 4.65 7.57 -21.57
CA THR A 49 5.57 8.38 -20.75
C THR A 49 5.17 9.85 -20.72
N ALA A 50 4.64 10.40 -21.83
CA ALA A 50 4.30 11.81 -21.90
C ALA A 50 3.09 12.13 -21.02
N ALA A 51 2.10 11.24 -21.00
CA ALA A 51 0.94 11.37 -20.12
C ALA A 51 1.32 11.30 -18.64
N VAL A 52 2.24 10.40 -18.26
CA VAL A 52 2.74 10.32 -16.87
C VAL A 52 3.50 11.59 -16.50
N THR A 53 4.42 12.07 -17.35
CA THR A 53 5.16 13.31 -17.10
C THR A 53 4.24 14.52 -16.97
N ALA A 54 3.20 14.61 -17.81
CA ALA A 54 2.20 15.67 -17.72
C ALA A 54 1.42 15.61 -16.39
N ALA A 55 1.04 14.41 -15.93
CA ALA A 55 0.38 14.24 -14.65
C ALA A 55 1.29 14.61 -13.46
N LEU A 56 2.58 14.28 -13.52
CA LEU A 56 3.56 14.69 -12.50
C LEU A 56 3.75 16.21 -12.47
N ALA A 57 3.79 16.86 -13.64
CA ALA A 57 3.86 18.31 -13.72
C ALA A 57 2.59 18.97 -13.16
N GLN A 58 1.41 18.43 -13.48
CA GLN A 58 0.16 18.93 -12.94
C GLN A 58 0.05 18.72 -11.43
N TYR A 59 0.54 17.60 -10.89
CA TYR A 59 0.63 17.39 -9.45
C TYR A 59 1.41 18.50 -8.76
N LEU A 60 2.54 18.95 -9.33
CA LEU A 60 3.33 20.06 -8.79
C LEU A 60 2.57 21.40 -8.82
N GLU A 61 1.72 21.62 -9.83
CA GLU A 61 0.90 22.84 -9.94
C GLU A 61 -0.28 22.84 -8.95
N ASP A 62 -0.91 21.69 -8.75
CA ASP A 62 -2.13 21.55 -7.94
C ASP A 62 -1.83 21.33 -6.45
N THR A 63 -0.60 20.99 -6.08
CA THR A 63 -0.23 20.67 -4.69
C THR A 63 0.09 21.93 -3.87
N VAL A 64 -0.56 22.06 -2.72
CA VAL A 64 -0.27 23.09 -1.72
C VAL A 64 0.42 22.43 -0.54
N VAL A 65 1.61 22.91 -0.20
CA VAL A 65 2.33 22.45 1.00
C VAL A 65 1.92 23.31 2.18
N VAL A 66 1.64 22.67 3.31
CA VAL A 66 1.19 23.32 4.53
C VAL A 66 2.12 22.93 5.67
N ASP A 67 2.56 23.91 6.45
CA ASP A 67 3.36 23.65 7.64
C ASP A 67 2.52 22.86 8.65
N ALA A 68 3.02 21.67 9.01
CA ALA A 68 2.28 20.72 9.84
C ALA A 68 1.99 21.26 11.26
N PHE A 69 2.75 22.23 11.74
CA PHE A 69 2.61 22.78 13.09
C PHE A 69 1.67 24.00 13.15
N SER A 70 1.77 24.91 12.18
CA SER A 70 1.03 26.17 12.13
C SER A 70 -0.18 26.13 11.21
N GLY A 71 -0.28 25.15 10.31
CA GLY A 71 -1.33 25.07 9.30
C GLY A 71 -1.22 26.16 8.22
N ALA A 72 -0.12 26.91 8.19
CA ALA A 72 0.12 27.95 7.19
C ALA A 72 0.56 27.34 5.86
N VAL A 73 0.06 27.88 4.75
CA VAL A 73 0.53 27.51 3.41
C VAL A 73 1.98 27.98 3.24
N ILE A 74 2.85 27.07 2.81
CA ILE A 74 4.24 27.36 2.48
C ILE A 74 4.29 27.77 1.00
N GLU A 75 4.59 29.05 0.75
CA GLU A 75 4.63 29.62 -0.62
C GLU A 75 5.85 29.15 -1.43
N ASP A 76 6.92 28.68 -0.78
CA ASP A 76 8.10 28.08 -1.41
C ASP A 76 8.50 26.79 -0.67
N PRO A 77 7.90 25.65 -1.04
CA PRO A 77 8.12 24.37 -0.35
C PRO A 77 9.44 23.68 -0.68
N ALA A 78 10.34 24.33 -1.43
CA ALA A 78 11.57 23.71 -1.94
C ALA A 78 12.54 23.17 -0.85
N SER A 79 12.23 23.33 0.44
CA SER A 79 13.15 23.03 1.53
C SER A 79 12.80 21.84 2.43
N GLU A 80 11.64 21.18 2.34
CA GLU A 80 11.32 20.08 3.30
C GLU A 80 10.94 18.71 2.73
N GLU A 81 10.52 18.59 1.47
CA GLU A 81 10.49 17.30 0.77
C GLU A 81 10.38 17.62 -0.72
N ALA A 82 11.48 17.43 -1.47
CA ALA A 82 11.47 17.71 -2.89
C ALA A 82 10.40 16.82 -3.55
N GLY A 83 9.35 17.44 -4.09
CA GLY A 83 8.32 16.77 -4.89
C GLY A 83 8.93 16.04 -6.11
N PRO A 84 8.11 15.54 -7.05
CA PRO A 84 8.62 14.81 -8.19
C PRO A 84 9.77 15.55 -8.91
N ASP A 85 10.92 14.87 -9.01
CA ASP A 85 12.14 15.39 -9.61
C ASP A 85 12.07 15.23 -11.14
N PRO A 86 12.01 16.33 -11.92
CA PRO A 86 11.90 16.26 -13.37
C PRO A 86 13.14 15.63 -14.04
N THR A 87 14.25 15.45 -13.33
CA THR A 87 15.46 14.80 -13.83
C THR A 87 15.43 13.28 -13.67
N LEU A 88 14.53 12.74 -12.84
CA LEU A 88 14.37 11.30 -12.65
C LEU A 88 13.46 10.70 -13.74
N PRO A 89 13.60 9.39 -14.03
CA PRO A 89 12.63 8.68 -14.85
C PRO A 89 11.21 8.74 -14.23
N PRO A 90 10.13 8.67 -15.02
CA PRO A 90 8.77 8.80 -14.47
C PRO A 90 8.33 7.63 -13.59
N LEU A 91 8.84 6.42 -13.83
CA LEU A 91 8.46 5.21 -13.08
C LEU A 91 8.68 5.32 -11.56
N PRO A 92 9.89 5.63 -11.04
CA PRO A 92 10.10 5.78 -9.60
C PRO A 92 9.29 6.92 -8.98
N GLN A 93 8.76 7.84 -9.80
CA GLN A 93 7.97 8.98 -9.35
C GLN A 93 6.46 8.68 -9.30
N LEU A 94 6.01 7.49 -9.76
CA LEU A 94 4.59 7.13 -9.73
C LEU A 94 4.00 7.11 -8.32
N SER A 95 4.81 6.96 -7.26
CA SER A 95 4.34 7.05 -5.88
C SER A 95 3.69 8.41 -5.58
N TRP A 96 4.15 9.50 -6.21
CA TRP A 96 3.57 10.84 -6.05
C TRP A 96 2.15 10.95 -6.65
N LEU A 97 1.85 10.14 -7.66
CA LEU A 97 0.54 10.14 -8.32
C LEU A 97 -0.44 9.16 -7.66
N ILE A 98 0.00 8.32 -6.74
CA ILE A 98 -0.91 7.50 -5.95
C ILE A 98 -1.52 8.36 -4.85
N TRP A 99 -2.85 8.30 -4.79
CA TRP A 99 -3.60 8.71 -3.62
C TRP A 99 -4.00 7.46 -2.83
N PRO A 100 -3.27 7.06 -1.76
CA PRO A 100 -3.46 5.75 -1.12
C PRO A 100 -4.88 5.51 -0.58
N THR A 101 -5.57 6.59 -0.22
CA THR A 101 -6.95 6.55 0.28
C THR A 101 -8.02 6.52 -0.83
N GLY A 102 -7.60 6.46 -2.09
CA GLY A 102 -8.50 6.26 -3.22
C GLY A 102 -9.26 4.95 -3.08
N GLY A 103 -10.59 5.00 -3.19
CA GLY A 103 -11.48 3.84 -3.07
C GLY A 103 -11.93 3.49 -1.65
N VAL A 104 -11.52 4.25 -0.63
CA VAL A 104 -12.03 4.13 0.77
C VAL A 104 -12.80 5.38 1.24
N GLU A 105 -13.14 6.29 0.34
CA GLU A 105 -13.75 7.60 0.64
C GLU A 105 -15.06 7.46 1.40
N GLU A 106 -15.97 6.58 0.96
CA GLU A 106 -17.26 6.34 1.64
C GLU A 106 -17.04 5.91 3.10
N LEU A 107 -16.02 5.09 3.37
CA LEU A 107 -15.70 4.63 4.73
C LEU A 107 -15.10 5.73 5.60
N LEU A 108 -14.40 6.69 4.99
CA LEU A 108 -13.85 7.86 5.68
C LEU A 108 -14.94 8.89 5.96
N GLU A 109 -15.79 9.19 4.98
CA GLU A 109 -16.89 10.14 5.07
C GLU A 109 -17.96 9.69 6.06
N GLU A 110 -18.34 8.42 6.04
CA GLU A 110 -19.30 7.86 7.00
C GLU A 110 -18.68 7.59 8.38
N GLY A 111 -17.36 7.76 8.53
CA GLY A 111 -16.66 7.65 9.80
C GLY A 111 -16.41 6.22 10.29
N ALA A 112 -16.36 5.24 9.37
CA ALA A 112 -15.94 3.88 9.70
C ALA A 112 -14.46 3.82 10.09
N PHE A 113 -13.64 4.64 9.43
CA PHE A 113 -12.19 4.72 9.61
C PHE A 113 -11.73 6.11 10.04
N ARG A 114 -10.55 6.15 10.65
CA ARG A 114 -9.71 7.35 10.77
C ARG A 114 -8.32 6.99 10.27
N VAL A 115 -7.86 7.66 9.21
CA VAL A 115 -6.48 7.48 8.71
C VAL A 115 -5.50 7.92 9.79
N LEU A 116 -4.50 7.08 10.03
CA LEU A 116 -3.39 7.35 10.93
C LEU A 116 -2.11 7.62 10.16
N ASP A 117 -1.89 6.86 9.09
CA ASP A 117 -0.66 6.91 8.30
C ASP A 117 -0.92 6.37 6.89
N VAL A 118 -0.18 6.89 5.93
CA VAL A 118 -0.21 6.46 4.53
C VAL A 118 1.22 6.42 3.98
N GLU A 119 1.55 5.32 3.34
CA GLU A 119 2.86 5.13 2.73
C GLU A 119 2.68 4.64 1.29
N SER A 120 3.58 5.05 0.40
CA SER A 120 3.60 4.58 -0.99
C SER A 120 5.03 4.46 -1.48
N ALA A 121 5.34 3.39 -2.18
CA ALA A 121 6.66 3.12 -2.73
C ALA A 121 6.56 2.47 -4.10
N VAL A 122 7.57 2.68 -4.93
CA VAL A 122 7.74 2.01 -6.22
C VAL A 122 9.05 1.25 -6.22
N THR A 123 9.00 -0.03 -6.55
CA THR A 123 10.17 -0.86 -6.83
C THR A 123 10.31 -1.00 -8.33
N THR A 124 11.41 -0.52 -8.89
CA THR A 124 11.68 -0.58 -10.33
C THR A 124 12.33 -1.91 -10.72
N GLU A 125 11.76 -2.63 -11.68
CA GLU A 125 12.34 -3.84 -12.25
C GLU A 125 13.08 -3.54 -13.56
N THR A 126 12.45 -2.73 -14.41
CA THR A 126 13.01 -2.20 -15.65
C THR A 126 12.79 -0.68 -15.71
N TYR A 127 13.18 -0.07 -16.82
CA TYR A 127 12.97 1.37 -17.03
C TYR A 127 11.48 1.78 -17.06
N ASP A 128 10.62 0.90 -17.58
CA ASP A 128 9.19 1.13 -17.83
C ASP A 128 8.27 0.25 -16.98
N ARG A 129 8.81 -0.69 -16.19
CA ARG A 129 8.03 -1.62 -15.36
C ARG A 129 8.54 -1.70 -13.94
N GLY A 130 7.61 -1.86 -13.01
CA GLY A 130 7.91 -2.08 -11.61
C GLY A 130 6.68 -2.51 -10.84
N THR A 131 6.85 -2.64 -9.53
CA THR A 131 5.77 -2.88 -8.58
C THR A 131 5.54 -1.62 -7.77
N ILE A 132 4.30 -1.17 -7.74
CA ILE A 132 3.89 -0.09 -6.85
C ILE A 132 3.15 -0.69 -5.65
N THR A 133 3.54 -0.26 -4.47
CA THR A 133 2.97 -0.71 -3.20
C THR A 133 2.53 0.50 -2.40
N TRP A 134 1.34 0.45 -1.83
CA TRP A 134 0.87 1.47 -0.90
C TRP A 134 0.17 0.86 0.28
N THR A 135 0.31 1.51 1.43
CA THR A 135 -0.22 1.07 2.70
C THR A 135 -1.07 2.17 3.29
N VAL A 136 -2.30 1.82 3.68
CA VAL A 136 -3.17 2.71 4.45
C VAL A 136 -3.33 2.13 5.85
N THR A 137 -2.82 2.85 6.85
CA THR A 137 -3.00 2.50 8.26
C THR A 137 -4.15 3.31 8.83
N VAL A 138 -5.18 2.62 9.33
CA VAL A 138 -6.37 3.25 9.90
C VAL A 138 -6.63 2.79 11.32
N LYS A 139 -7.30 3.64 12.08
CA LYS A 139 -8.01 3.26 13.29
C LYS A 139 -9.46 2.96 12.95
N LEU A 140 -9.96 1.81 13.39
CA LEU A 140 -11.37 1.45 13.25
C LEU A 140 -12.22 2.28 14.21
N THR A 141 -13.18 3.02 13.69
CA THR A 141 -14.12 3.83 14.49
C THR A 141 -15.46 3.12 14.62
N ASP A 142 -16.00 2.60 13.51
CA ASP A 142 -17.24 1.81 13.47
C ASP A 142 -17.12 0.60 12.53
N VAL A 143 -16.90 -0.58 13.12
CA VAL A 143 -16.81 -1.85 12.39
C VAL A 143 -18.17 -2.32 11.85
N GLN A 144 -19.29 -1.95 12.49
CA GLN A 144 -20.61 -2.35 11.99
C GLN A 144 -20.98 -1.56 10.75
N LEU A 145 -20.59 -0.28 10.70
CA LEU A 145 -20.70 0.52 9.49
C LEU A 145 -19.92 -0.10 8.32
N LEU A 146 -18.64 -0.43 8.52
CA LEU A 146 -17.83 -1.12 7.50
C LEU A 146 -18.54 -2.38 6.97
N ARG A 147 -19.06 -3.22 7.86
CA ARG A 147 -19.75 -4.46 7.47
C ARG A 147 -21.05 -4.19 6.73
N ARG A 148 -21.79 -3.13 7.08
CA ARG A 148 -23.00 -2.72 6.35
C ARG A 148 -22.66 -2.30 4.92
N VAL A 149 -21.63 -1.48 4.74
CA VAL A 149 -21.15 -1.06 3.41
C VAL A 149 -20.73 -2.30 2.59
N ALA A 150 -19.89 -3.17 3.17
CA ALA A 150 -19.45 -4.41 2.55
C ALA A 150 -20.62 -5.32 2.13
N THR A 151 -21.58 -5.54 3.04
CA THR A 151 -22.72 -6.45 2.80
C THR A 151 -23.70 -5.87 1.78
N ARG A 152 -23.87 -4.55 1.74
CA ARG A 152 -24.69 -3.88 0.74
C ARG A 152 -24.11 -4.07 -0.66
N ALA A 153 -22.79 -4.01 -0.82
CA ALA A 153 -22.11 -4.24 -2.08
C ALA A 153 -22.03 -5.75 -2.43
N HIS A 154 -21.82 -6.62 -1.44
CA HIS A 154 -21.62 -8.05 -1.61
C HIS A 154 -22.50 -8.88 -0.66
N PRO A 155 -23.82 -8.94 -0.90
CA PRO A 155 -24.76 -9.60 0.01
C PRO A 155 -24.53 -11.12 0.11
N ALA A 156 -23.97 -11.75 -0.92
CA ALA A 156 -23.66 -13.18 -0.93
C ALA A 156 -22.52 -13.56 0.04
N ASP A 157 -21.66 -12.60 0.40
CA ASP A 157 -20.48 -12.80 1.25
C ASP A 157 -20.75 -12.44 2.72
N ALA A 158 -22.02 -12.23 3.11
CA ALA A 158 -22.40 -11.69 4.43
C ALA A 158 -21.78 -12.46 5.61
N ASP A 159 -21.77 -13.80 5.56
CA ASP A 159 -21.17 -14.63 6.62
C ASP A 159 -19.65 -14.46 6.68
N LEU A 160 -18.97 -14.31 5.53
CA LEU A 160 -17.53 -14.07 5.48
C LEU A 160 -17.18 -12.67 6.01
N ILE A 161 -17.96 -11.66 5.63
CA ILE A 161 -17.85 -10.27 6.07
C ILE A 161 -18.04 -10.17 7.59
N ALA A 162 -18.99 -10.92 8.16
CA ALA A 162 -19.26 -10.91 9.60
C ALA A 162 -18.09 -11.48 10.43
N ASN A 163 -17.37 -12.44 9.85
CA ASN A 163 -16.32 -13.21 10.54
C ASN A 163 -14.89 -12.70 10.29
N SER A 164 -14.67 -11.92 9.23
CA SER A 164 -13.34 -11.45 8.81
C SER A 164 -13.35 -9.97 8.47
N LEU A 165 -12.59 -9.17 9.21
CA LEU A 165 -12.40 -7.76 8.90
C LEU A 165 -11.69 -7.57 7.56
N SER A 166 -10.70 -8.40 7.25
CA SER A 166 -9.99 -8.34 5.97
C SER A 166 -10.95 -8.50 4.79
N VAL A 167 -11.91 -9.43 4.89
CA VAL A 167 -12.96 -9.59 3.87
C VAL A 167 -13.90 -8.39 3.88
N ALA A 168 -14.35 -7.93 5.05
CA ALA A 168 -15.23 -6.77 5.15
C ALA A 168 -14.60 -5.53 4.49
N TRP A 169 -13.29 -5.29 4.69
CA TRP A 169 -12.56 -4.21 4.06
C TRP A 169 -12.52 -4.38 2.54
N GLN A 170 -12.03 -5.51 2.04
CA GLN A 170 -11.90 -5.76 0.59
C GLN A 170 -13.23 -5.75 -0.16
N ARG A 171 -14.36 -5.95 0.53
CA ARG A 171 -15.71 -5.86 -0.04
C ARG A 171 -16.35 -4.48 0.10
N ALA A 172 -15.87 -3.65 1.03
CA ALA A 172 -16.38 -2.31 1.20
C ALA A 172 -15.63 -1.26 0.36
N ALA A 173 -14.40 -1.56 -0.04
CA ALA A 173 -13.50 -0.63 -0.69
C ALA A 173 -12.89 -1.22 -1.96
N ASP A 174 -12.63 -0.36 -2.94
CA ASP A 174 -11.88 -0.72 -4.13
C ASP A 174 -10.40 -0.42 -3.91
N SER A 175 -9.66 -1.41 -3.41
CA SER A 175 -8.24 -1.29 -3.08
C SER A 175 -7.37 -0.82 -4.24
N PHE A 176 -7.77 -1.01 -5.50
CA PHE A 176 -7.01 -0.63 -6.69
C PHE A 176 -7.53 0.65 -7.37
N ALA A 177 -8.53 1.32 -6.79
CA ALA A 177 -9.00 2.61 -7.29
C ALA A 177 -7.90 3.66 -7.51
N PRO A 178 -6.85 3.78 -6.65
CA PRO A 178 -5.78 4.76 -6.85
C PRO A 178 -5.05 4.64 -8.18
N LEU A 179 -4.98 3.45 -8.77
CA LEU A 179 -4.31 3.24 -10.06
C LEU A 179 -5.15 3.65 -11.26
N ARG A 180 -6.48 3.76 -11.10
CA ARG A 180 -7.38 4.10 -12.21
C ARG A 180 -7.32 5.57 -12.60
N THR A 181 -6.84 6.41 -11.70
CA THR A 181 -6.71 7.86 -11.91
C THR A 181 -5.39 8.24 -12.55
N ILE A 182 -4.40 7.34 -12.59
CA ILE A 182 -3.08 7.60 -13.16
C ILE A 182 -3.14 7.39 -14.68
N PRO A 183 -2.92 8.44 -15.50
CA PRO A 183 -2.90 8.30 -16.95
C PRO A 183 -1.59 7.66 -17.43
N GLY A 184 -1.65 7.04 -18.60
CA GLY A 184 -0.45 6.53 -19.28
C GLY A 184 0.17 5.27 -18.66
N ILE A 185 -0.49 4.62 -17.70
CA ILE A 185 -0.06 3.34 -17.15
C ILE A 185 -1.01 2.20 -17.54
N SER A 186 -0.48 0.98 -17.53
CA SER A 186 -1.25 -0.25 -17.43
C SER A 186 -0.82 -0.97 -16.16
N TRP A 187 -1.74 -1.70 -15.53
CA TRP A 187 -1.44 -2.37 -14.27
C TRP A 187 -2.14 -3.71 -14.13
N ARG A 188 -1.59 -4.55 -13.24
CA ARG A 188 -2.17 -5.84 -12.86
C ARG A 188 -2.18 -5.98 -11.34
N PRO A 189 -3.30 -6.41 -10.75
CA PRO A 189 -3.37 -6.60 -9.31
C PRO A 189 -2.46 -7.76 -8.89
N GLU A 190 -1.71 -7.58 -7.80
CA GLU A 190 -0.85 -8.61 -7.25
C GLU A 190 -1.42 -9.11 -5.91
N SER A 191 -1.47 -8.24 -4.90
CA SER A 191 -1.93 -8.62 -3.57
C SER A 191 -2.66 -7.49 -2.85
N VAL A 192 -3.52 -7.89 -1.90
CA VAL A 192 -4.15 -7.01 -0.92
C VAL A 192 -4.06 -7.70 0.43
N GLU A 193 -3.23 -7.17 1.31
CA GLU A 193 -2.95 -7.71 2.64
C GLU A 193 -3.57 -6.78 3.68
N VAL A 194 -4.47 -7.32 4.52
CA VAL A 194 -5.12 -6.57 5.59
C VAL A 194 -4.74 -7.18 6.92
N GLU A 195 -3.98 -6.44 7.71
CA GLU A 195 -3.39 -6.92 8.95
C GLU A 195 -3.66 -6.01 10.15
N HIS A 196 -3.72 -6.63 11.32
CA HIS A 196 -3.89 -5.90 12.57
C HIS A 196 -2.53 -5.41 13.05
N VAL A 197 -2.39 -4.10 13.24
CA VAL A 197 -1.16 -3.48 13.74
C VAL A 197 -1.28 -3.33 15.27
N PRO A 198 -0.62 -4.19 16.07
CA PRO A 198 -0.64 -4.04 17.51
C PRO A 198 0.05 -2.74 17.91
N ALA A 199 -0.50 -2.05 18.91
CA ALA A 199 0.18 -0.90 19.51
C ALA A 199 1.58 -1.34 19.98
N ARG A 200 2.63 -0.64 19.54
CA ARG A 200 3.98 -0.84 20.09
C ARG A 200 3.90 -0.70 21.60
N LYS A 201 4.38 -1.72 22.33
CA LYS A 201 4.60 -1.60 23.78
C LYS A 201 5.58 -0.46 23.98
N ARG A 202 5.15 0.58 24.70
CA ARG A 202 6.02 1.65 25.17
C ARG A 202 7.02 1.11 26.19
#